data_AF-A0A2G9RHQ0-F1
#
_entry.id   AF-A0A2G9RHQ0-F1
#
_cell.length_a   1.000
_cell.length_b   1.000
_cell.length_c   1.000
_cell.angle_alpha   90.00
_cell.angle_beta   90.00
_cell.angle_gamma   90.00
#
_symmetry.space_group_name_H-M   'P 1'
#
loop_
_entity.id
_entity.type
_entity.pdbx_description
1 polymer ?
#
loop_
_entity_poly.entity_id
_entity_poly.type
_entity_poly.pdbx_seq_one_letter_code
_entity_poly.pdbx_strand_id
1 'polypeptide(L)'
;MTGKVTELQEKLLQLQEELSKRQEEEAAAKDVEEPNFEDLQAQLAEKTRLLNEAKLNMQESKEKAIVLEDQLKKYSRGVFVTPLGTPYKDENHRHTDINMFGEPTEFEYLRKVMFEYMMGRETKTMAKVITTVLRFPADQAQIILEKEDARPV
;
A
#
# COMPACT_ATOMS: atom_id res chain seq x y z
N MET A 1 59.24 34.39 -43.89
CA MET A 1 60.03 34.31 -42.64
C MET A 1 59.21 34.67 -41.40
N THR A 2 58.25 35.61 -41.49
CA THR A 2 57.46 36.11 -40.34
C THR A 2 56.32 35.19 -39.88
N GLY A 3 55.65 34.46 -40.78
CA GLY A 3 54.52 33.59 -40.39
C GLY A 3 54.89 32.39 -39.49
N LYS A 4 56.10 31.85 -39.63
CA LYS A 4 56.60 30.80 -38.73
C LYS A 4 56.93 31.33 -37.34
N VAL A 5 57.31 32.61 -37.24
CA VAL A 5 57.60 33.26 -35.96
C VAL A 5 56.30 33.52 -35.20
N THR A 6 55.23 33.93 -35.89
CA THR A 6 53.91 34.13 -35.28
C THR A 6 53.29 32.82 -34.79
N GLU A 7 53.38 31.74 -35.60
CA GLU A 7 52.92 30.41 -35.15
C GLU A 7 53.71 29.88 -33.96
N LEU A 8 55.03 30.11 -33.93
CA LEU A 8 55.86 29.70 -32.79
C LEU A 8 55.56 30.53 -31.53
N GLN A 9 55.25 31.82 -31.68
CA GLN A 9 54.81 32.66 -30.58
C GLN A 9 53.46 32.20 -30.02
N GLU A 10 52.51 31.83 -30.88
CA GLU A 10 51.21 31.31 -30.46
C GLU A 10 51.34 29.97 -29.72
N LYS A 11 52.18 29.06 -30.24
CA LYS A 11 52.47 27.78 -29.58
C LYS A 11 53.14 27.94 -28.23
N LEU A 12 54.05 28.92 -28.10
CA LEU A 12 54.68 29.23 -26.82
C LEU A 12 53.66 29.75 -25.80
N LEU A 13 52.72 30.59 -26.25
CA LEU A 13 51.67 31.14 -25.40
C LEU A 13 50.73 30.03 -24.88
N GLN A 14 50.32 29.12 -25.77
CA GLN A 14 49.50 27.95 -25.43
C GLN A 14 50.21 27.01 -24.45
N LEU A 15 51.49 26.73 -24.68
CA LEU A 15 52.29 25.90 -23.77
C LEU A 15 52.41 26.53 -22.38
N GLN A 16 52.55 27.86 -22.31
CA GLN A 16 52.66 28.58 -21.04
C GLN A 16 51.33 28.56 -20.27
N GLU A 17 50.21 28.71 -20.97
CA GLU A 17 48.87 28.58 -20.39
C GLU A 17 48.61 27.15 -19.89
N GLU A 18 48.99 26.13 -20.67
CA GLU A 18 48.84 24.72 -20.25
C GLU A 18 49.69 24.39 -19.02
N LEU A 19 50.90 24.94 -18.91
CA LEU A 19 51.75 24.77 -17.73
C LEU A 19 51.15 25.46 -16.49
N SER A 20 50.59 26.66 -16.63
CA SER A 20 49.92 27.35 -15.52
C SER A 20 48.70 26.57 -15.02
N LYS A 21 47.90 26.03 -15.95
CA LYS A 21 46.74 25.21 -15.63
C LYS A 21 47.13 23.91 -14.91
N ARG A 22 48.18 23.24 -15.37
CA ARG A 22 48.70 22.03 -14.68
C ARG A 22 49.23 22.35 -13.29
N GLN A 23 49.85 23.51 -13.09
CA GLN A 23 50.32 23.94 -11.77
C GLN A 23 49.15 24.22 -10.81
N GLU A 24 48.07 24.82 -11.30
CA GLU A 24 46.82 25.03 -10.54
C GLU A 24 46.13 23.70 -10.23
N GLU A 25 46.04 22.77 -11.18
CA GLU A 25 45.49 21.43 -10.96
C GLU A 25 46.34 20.62 -9.96
N GLU A 26 47.67 20.74 -10.00
CA GLU A 26 48.58 20.09 -9.04
C GLU A 26 48.52 20.73 -7.65
N ALA A 27 48.26 22.03 -7.54
CA ALA A 27 48.01 22.72 -6.29
C ALA A 27 46.65 22.32 -5.69
N ALA A 28 45.61 22.25 -6.51
CA ALA A 28 44.28 21.78 -6.10
C ALA A 28 44.28 20.29 -5.72
N ALA A 29 45.11 19.47 -6.37
CA ALA A 29 45.29 18.07 -6.00
C ALA A 29 46.03 17.88 -4.66
N LYS A 30 46.84 18.86 -4.23
CA LYS A 30 47.49 18.88 -2.90
C LYS A 30 46.54 19.31 -1.78
N ASP A 31 45.46 20.04 -2.12
CA ASP A 31 44.36 20.40 -1.20
C ASP A 31 43.31 19.28 -1.04
N VAL A 32 43.46 18.15 -1.74
CA VAL A 32 42.72 16.93 -1.44
C VAL A 32 43.43 16.25 -0.26
N GLU A 33 43.20 16.79 0.95
CA GLU A 33 43.62 16.14 2.19
C GLU A 33 43.09 14.69 2.18
N GLU A 34 44.01 13.73 2.19
CA GLU A 34 43.66 12.37 2.56
C GLU A 34 42.91 12.43 3.89
N PRO A 35 41.71 11.83 4.00
CA PRO A 35 40.91 11.99 5.20
C PRO A 35 41.72 11.55 6.40
N ASN A 36 41.95 12.49 7.33
CA ASN A 36 42.77 12.24 8.50
C ASN A 36 42.17 11.07 9.28
N PHE A 37 43.00 10.26 9.94
CA PHE A 37 42.57 9.06 10.67
C PHE A 37 41.43 9.36 11.67
N GLU A 38 41.47 10.54 12.29
CA GLU A 38 40.41 11.04 13.17
C GLU A 38 39.08 11.30 12.45
N ASP A 39 39.11 11.82 11.22
CA ASP A 39 37.91 12.03 10.41
C ASP A 39 37.29 10.71 9.98
N LEU A 40 38.13 9.73 9.64
CA LEU A 40 37.68 8.38 9.33
C LEU A 40 37.05 7.70 10.56
N GLN A 41 37.63 7.91 11.73
CA GLN A 41 37.09 7.41 13.00
C GLN A 41 35.76 8.10 13.37
N ALA A 42 35.65 9.41 13.13
CA ALA A 42 34.42 10.17 13.33
C ALA A 42 33.31 9.73 12.37
N GLN A 43 33.62 9.52 11.08
CA GLN A 43 32.70 8.98 10.09
C GLN A 43 32.23 7.57 10.47
N LEU A 44 33.12 6.71 10.95
CA LEU A 44 32.76 5.36 11.39
C LEU A 44 31.82 5.37 12.59
N ALA A 45 32.07 6.26 13.56
CA ALA A 45 31.18 6.46 14.70
C ALA A 45 29.80 6.99 14.27
N GLU A 46 29.76 7.96 13.36
CA GLU A 46 28.52 8.52 12.83
C GLU A 46 27.71 7.44 12.06
N LYS A 47 28.36 6.68 11.17
CA LYS A 47 27.71 5.61 10.42
C LYS A 47 27.20 4.51 11.36
N THR A 48 27.96 4.18 12.41
CA THR A 48 27.54 3.21 13.43
C THR A 48 26.32 3.71 14.21
N ARG A 49 26.27 5.02 14.55
CA ARG A 49 25.11 5.64 15.19
C ARG A 49 23.87 5.54 14.30
N LEU A 50 23.98 5.97 13.04
CA LEU A 50 22.87 5.94 12.09
C LEU A 50 22.38 4.49 11.83
N LEU A 51 23.31 3.54 11.78
CA LEU A 51 22.97 2.11 11.65
C LEU A 51 22.12 1.64 12.84
N ASN A 52 22.48 2.02 14.06
CA ASN A 52 21.75 1.64 15.26
C ASN A 52 20.37 2.33 15.32
N GLU A 53 20.28 3.60 14.96
CA GLU A 53 19.03 4.34 14.86
C GLU A 53 18.06 3.71 13.83
N ALA A 54 18.57 3.36 12.65
CA ALA A 54 17.78 2.68 11.62
C ALA A 54 17.30 1.29 12.08
N LYS A 55 18.14 0.53 12.81
CA LYS A 55 17.75 -0.76 13.39
C LYS A 55 16.64 -0.60 14.43
N LEU A 56 16.71 0.42 15.28
CA LEU A 56 15.69 0.71 16.28
C LEU A 56 14.35 1.06 15.60
N ASN A 57 14.36 1.97 14.63
CA ASN A 57 13.16 2.36 13.90
C ASN A 57 12.55 1.18 13.11
N MET A 58 13.39 0.32 12.54
CA MET A 58 12.92 -0.91 11.90
C MET A 58 12.22 -1.83 12.91
N GLN A 59 12.76 -1.96 14.13
CA GLN A 59 12.14 -2.77 15.17
C GLN A 59 10.79 -2.18 15.61
N GLU A 60 10.71 -0.88 15.85
CA GLU A 60 9.45 -0.20 16.18
C GLU A 60 8.39 -0.38 15.08
N SER A 61 8.80 -0.30 13.80
CA SER A 61 7.90 -0.50 12.67
C SER A 61 7.38 -1.94 12.60
N LYS A 62 8.24 -2.92 12.90
CA LYS A 62 7.83 -4.34 13.00
C LYS A 62 6.83 -4.56 14.13
N GLU A 63 7.06 -3.96 15.30
CA GLU A 63 6.13 -4.06 16.43
C GLU A 63 4.76 -3.45 16.10
N LYS A 64 4.74 -2.28 15.45
CA LYS A 64 3.50 -1.67 14.95
C LYS A 64 2.76 -2.58 13.96
N ALA A 65 3.49 -3.25 13.07
CA ALA A 65 2.89 -4.21 12.14
C ALA A 65 2.24 -5.40 12.88
N ILE A 66 2.93 -5.99 13.86
CA ILE A 66 2.40 -7.10 14.67
C ILE A 66 1.12 -6.66 15.41
N VAL A 67 1.12 -5.47 16.03
CA VAL A 67 -0.06 -4.94 16.74
C VAL A 67 -1.25 -4.76 15.80
N LEU A 68 -1.02 -4.22 14.59
CA LEU A 68 -2.07 -4.05 13.60
C LEU A 68 -2.59 -5.40 13.08
N GLU A 69 -1.71 -6.37 12.84
CA GLU A 69 -2.10 -7.73 12.48
C GLU A 69 -2.96 -8.38 13.57
N ASP A 70 -2.59 -8.24 14.83
CA ASP A 70 -3.36 -8.73 15.96
C ASP A 70 -4.73 -8.04 16.09
N GLN A 71 -4.80 -6.73 15.82
CA GLN A 71 -6.06 -6.01 15.77
C GLN A 71 -6.96 -6.54 14.63
N LEU A 72 -6.42 -6.65 13.41
CA LEU A 72 -7.14 -7.21 12.27
C LEU A 72 -7.62 -8.64 12.55
N LYS A 73 -6.79 -9.45 13.22
CA LYS A 73 -7.13 -10.82 13.62
C LYS A 73 -8.24 -10.86 14.67
N LYS A 74 -8.32 -9.88 15.58
CA LYS A 74 -9.44 -9.77 16.53
C LYS A 74 -10.73 -9.41 15.81
N TYR A 75 -10.67 -8.46 14.88
CA TYR A 75 -11.84 -8.10 14.07
C TYR A 75 -12.31 -9.28 13.20
N SER A 76 -11.39 -10.01 12.56
CA SER A 76 -11.76 -11.19 11.76
C SER A 76 -12.31 -12.32 12.64
N ARG A 77 -11.70 -12.60 13.80
CA ARG A 77 -12.19 -13.67 14.70
C ARG A 77 -13.54 -13.34 15.33
N GLY A 78 -13.87 -12.07 15.55
CA GLY A 78 -15.20 -11.64 15.98
C GLY A 78 -16.30 -11.83 14.92
N VAL A 79 -15.92 -11.91 13.63
CA VAL A 79 -16.86 -12.00 12.49
C VAL A 79 -17.20 -13.45 12.10
N PHE A 80 -16.40 -14.45 12.50
CA PHE A 80 -16.55 -15.84 12.02
C PHE A 80 -16.87 -16.91 13.07
N VAL A 81 -17.39 -16.55 14.26
CA VAL A 81 -17.92 -17.59 15.18
C VAL A 81 -19.36 -17.93 14.79
N THR A 82 -19.52 -18.64 13.67
CA THR A 82 -20.76 -19.35 13.32
C THR A 82 -20.78 -20.68 14.10
N PRO A 83 -21.91 -21.16 14.68
CA PRO A 83 -21.93 -22.36 15.52
C PRO A 83 -21.68 -23.68 14.77
N LEU A 84 -21.50 -23.62 13.45
CA LEU A 84 -21.33 -24.79 12.60
C LEU A 84 -19.88 -24.84 12.09
N GLY A 85 -19.03 -25.54 12.84
CA GLY A 85 -17.60 -25.69 12.59
C GLY A 85 -17.25 -26.47 11.32
N THR A 86 -17.52 -25.91 10.14
CA THR A 86 -16.97 -26.40 8.87
C THR A 86 -15.84 -25.47 8.42
N PRO A 87 -14.61 -25.97 8.21
CA PRO A 87 -13.55 -25.17 7.63
C PRO A 87 -13.75 -25.15 6.12
N TYR A 88 -14.66 -24.31 5.63
CA TYR A 88 -14.69 -23.97 4.22
C TYR A 88 -13.53 -23.01 3.98
N LYS A 89 -12.38 -23.57 3.61
CA LYS A 89 -11.36 -22.82 2.87
C LYS A 89 -12.06 -22.31 1.63
N ASP A 90 -12.15 -21.00 1.47
CA ASP A 90 -12.24 -20.45 0.13
C ASP A 90 -11.45 -19.14 0.00
N GLU A 91 -10.44 -19.25 -0.86
CA GLU A 91 -9.81 -18.19 -1.62
C GLU A 91 -10.87 -17.40 -2.38
N ASN A 92 -11.41 -16.33 -1.78
CA ASN A 92 -11.62 -15.08 -2.49
C ASN A 92 -12.03 -13.97 -1.52
N HIS A 93 -11.14 -12.99 -1.37
CA HIS A 93 -11.43 -11.73 -0.70
C HIS A 93 -12.38 -10.90 -1.58
N ARG A 94 -13.67 -11.22 -1.57
CA ARG A 94 -14.77 -10.38 -2.10
C ARG A 94 -15.99 -10.32 -1.18
N HIS A 95 -15.77 -10.37 0.13
CA HIS A 95 -16.80 -10.16 1.15
C HIS A 95 -16.40 -9.08 2.15
N THR A 96 -15.71 -8.04 1.70
CA THR A 96 -15.35 -6.89 2.55
C THR A 96 -16.52 -6.02 2.97
N ASP A 97 -17.75 -6.29 2.52
CA ASP A 97 -18.88 -5.39 2.78
C ASP A 97 -20.10 -6.09 3.42
N ILE A 98 -19.94 -7.33 3.94
CA ILE A 98 -20.98 -8.03 4.71
C ILE A 98 -20.90 -7.66 6.22
N ASN A 99 -20.39 -6.47 6.55
CA ASN A 99 -20.62 -5.87 7.87
C ASN A 99 -21.79 -4.87 7.83
N MET A 100 -22.48 -4.75 6.69
CA MET A 100 -23.69 -3.94 6.54
C MET A 100 -24.96 -4.64 7.06
N PHE A 101 -24.90 -5.96 7.28
CA PHE A 101 -26.01 -6.73 7.83
C PHE A 101 -25.93 -6.71 9.36
N GLY A 102 -26.95 -6.14 10.01
CA GLY A 102 -27.08 -6.17 11.47
C GLY A 102 -27.19 -7.62 11.94
N GLU A 103 -26.36 -8.00 12.90
CA GLU A 103 -26.36 -9.31 13.56
C GLU A 103 -26.18 -10.57 12.65
N PRO A 104 -25.37 -11.56 13.07
CA PRO A 104 -25.17 -12.80 12.30
C PRO A 104 -26.47 -13.55 11.95
N THR A 105 -27.51 -13.40 12.77
CA THR A 105 -28.82 -14.06 12.65
C THR A 105 -29.66 -13.51 11.50
N GLU A 106 -29.65 -12.19 11.27
CA GLU A 106 -30.42 -11.60 10.16
C GLU A 106 -29.83 -12.00 8.80
N PHE A 107 -28.50 -12.14 8.72
CA PHE A 107 -27.83 -12.58 7.50
C PHE A 107 -28.14 -14.04 7.15
N GLU A 108 -28.21 -14.94 8.14
CA GLU A 108 -28.64 -16.32 7.92
C GLU A 108 -30.10 -16.39 7.48
N TYR A 109 -30.98 -15.59 8.11
CA TYR A 109 -32.38 -15.49 7.72
C TYR A 109 -32.52 -14.98 6.29
N LEU A 110 -31.81 -13.91 5.94
CA LEU A 110 -31.82 -13.35 4.59
C LEU A 110 -31.34 -14.36 3.55
N ARG A 111 -30.27 -15.11 3.83
CA ARG A 111 -29.77 -16.17 2.93
C ARG A 111 -30.85 -17.22 2.67
N LYS A 112 -31.58 -17.63 3.71
CA LYS A 112 -32.68 -18.59 3.59
C LYS A 112 -33.82 -18.03 2.73
N VAL A 113 -34.28 -16.82 3.01
CA VAL A 113 -35.37 -16.17 2.26
C VAL A 113 -35.00 -15.94 0.79
N MET A 114 -33.78 -15.50 0.53
CA MET A 114 -33.25 -15.34 -0.83
C MET A 114 -33.19 -16.66 -1.59
N PHE A 115 -32.77 -17.74 -0.92
CA PHE A 115 -32.77 -19.07 -1.51
C PHE A 115 -34.20 -19.51 -1.89
N GLU A 116 -35.17 -19.37 -0.99
CA GLU A 116 -36.58 -19.69 -1.28
C GLU A 116 -37.15 -18.88 -2.45
N TYR A 117 -36.85 -17.58 -2.49
CA TYR A 117 -37.23 -16.69 -3.59
C TYR A 117 -36.64 -17.14 -4.94
N MET A 118 -35.34 -17.44 -4.99
CA MET A 118 -34.67 -17.91 -6.21
C MET A 118 -35.15 -19.29 -6.67
N MET A 119 -35.61 -20.13 -5.73
CA MET A 119 -36.21 -21.42 -6.02
C MET A 119 -37.68 -21.31 -6.45
N GLY A 120 -38.23 -20.10 -6.57
CA GLY A 120 -39.59 -19.86 -7.04
C GLY A 120 -40.68 -20.19 -6.01
N ARG A 121 -40.32 -20.33 -4.72
CA ARG A 121 -41.27 -20.68 -3.66
C ARG A 121 -41.76 -19.43 -2.94
N GLU A 122 -43.08 -19.27 -2.85
CA GLU A 122 -43.75 -18.15 -2.18
C GLU A 122 -43.15 -16.77 -2.56
N THR A 123 -42.83 -16.57 -3.84
CA THR A 123 -41.98 -15.46 -4.30
C THR A 123 -42.49 -14.08 -3.88
N LYS A 124 -43.81 -13.87 -3.91
CA LYS A 124 -44.46 -12.65 -3.41
C LYS A 124 -44.21 -12.40 -1.92
N THR A 125 -44.27 -13.43 -1.08
CA THR A 125 -44.00 -13.33 0.35
C THR A 125 -42.52 -13.10 0.59
N MET A 126 -41.66 -13.85 -0.09
CA MET A 126 -40.21 -13.72 0.07
C MET A 126 -39.71 -12.34 -0.40
N ALA A 127 -40.25 -11.79 -1.49
CA ALA A 127 -39.93 -10.44 -1.94
C ALA A 127 -40.26 -9.36 -0.90
N LYS A 128 -41.41 -9.48 -0.21
CA LYS A 128 -41.78 -8.59 0.91
C LYS A 128 -40.79 -8.70 2.07
N VAL A 129 -40.43 -9.91 2.43
CA VAL A 129 -39.46 -10.16 3.51
C VAL A 129 -38.10 -9.57 3.14
N ILE A 130 -37.62 -9.82 1.92
CA ILE A 130 -36.33 -9.31 1.41
C ILE A 130 -36.28 -7.78 1.45
N THR A 131 -37.30 -7.12 0.89
CA THR A 131 -37.36 -5.64 0.84
C THR A 131 -37.42 -5.02 2.23
N THR A 132 -38.04 -5.71 3.19
CA THR A 132 -38.11 -5.28 4.60
C THR A 132 -36.79 -5.48 5.33
N VAL A 133 -36.17 -6.66 5.21
CA VAL A 133 -34.88 -6.99 5.87
C VAL A 133 -33.77 -6.08 5.35
N LEU A 134 -33.77 -5.81 4.04
CA LEU A 134 -32.78 -4.93 3.41
C LEU A 134 -33.13 -3.44 3.50
N ARG A 135 -34.28 -3.09 4.11
CA ARG A 135 -34.77 -1.71 4.27
C ARG A 135 -34.76 -0.92 2.96
N PHE A 136 -35.34 -1.48 1.91
CA PHE A 136 -35.42 -0.82 0.61
C PHE A 136 -36.24 0.46 0.70
N PRO A 137 -35.89 1.52 -0.06
CA PRO A 137 -36.75 2.68 -0.24
C PRO A 137 -38.14 2.25 -0.73
N ALA A 138 -39.19 2.90 -0.23
CA ALA A 138 -40.58 2.53 -0.53
C ALA A 138 -40.86 2.46 -2.04
N ASP A 139 -40.31 3.39 -2.81
CA ASP A 139 -40.45 3.44 -4.27
C ASP A 139 -39.90 2.19 -4.95
N GLN A 140 -38.72 1.73 -4.51
CA GLN A 140 -38.09 0.53 -5.06
C GLN A 140 -38.80 -0.75 -4.62
N ALA A 141 -39.22 -0.81 -3.35
CA ALA A 141 -39.98 -1.95 -2.83
C ALA A 141 -41.30 -2.12 -3.58
N GLN A 142 -42.03 -1.03 -3.83
CA GLN A 142 -43.31 -1.06 -4.54
C GLN A 142 -43.15 -1.57 -5.98
N ILE A 143 -42.15 -1.10 -6.72
CA ILE A 143 -41.86 -1.57 -8.09
C ILE A 143 -41.57 -3.08 -8.12
N ILE A 144 -40.83 -3.58 -7.12
CA ILE A 144 -40.51 -5.02 -7.00
C ILE A 144 -41.79 -5.82 -6.73
N LEU A 145 -42.65 -5.35 -5.83
CA LEU A 145 -43.90 -6.04 -5.49
C LEU A 145 -44.90 -6.04 -6.65
N GLU A 146 -45.01 -4.96 -7.41
CA GLU A 146 -45.87 -4.88 -8.59
C GLU A 146 -45.42 -5.85 -9.69
N LYS A 147 -44.10 -5.96 -9.91
CA LYS A 147 -43.54 -6.93 -10.87
C LYS A 147 -43.80 -8.37 -10.44
N GLU A 148 -43.74 -8.64 -9.13
CA GLU A 148 -44.01 -9.96 -8.61
C GLU A 148 -45.51 -10.32 -8.67
N ASP A 149 -46.39 -9.32 -8.56
CA ASP A 149 -47.84 -9.47 -8.74
C ASP A 149 -48.24 -9.68 -10.20
N ALA A 150 -47.49 -9.09 -11.14
CA ALA A 150 -47.68 -9.30 -12.57
C ALA A 150 -47.05 -10.61 -13.08
N ARG A 151 -46.31 -11.33 -12.23
CA ARG A 151 -45.68 -12.60 -12.62
C ARG A 151 -46.77 -13.68 -12.79
N PRO A 152 -46.83 -14.38 -13.94
CA PRO A 152 -47.73 -15.52 -14.08
C PRO A 152 -47.30 -16.65 -13.14
N VAL A 153 -48.28 -17.25 -12.44
CA VAL A 153 -48.11 -18.40 -11.55
C VAL A 153 -47.74 -19.65 -12.33
#